data_AF-A0A2V7KCT8-F1
#
_entry.id   AF-A0A2V7KCT8-F1
#
_cell.length_a   1.000
_cell.length_b   1.000
_cell.length_c   1.000
_cell.angle_alpha   90.00
_cell.angle_beta   90.00
_cell.angle_gamma   90.00
#
_symmetry.space_group_name_H-M   'P 1'
#
loop_
_entity.id
_entity.type
_entity.pdbx_description
1 polymer ?
#
loop_
_entity_poly.entity_id
_entity_poly.type
_entity_poly.pdbx_seq_one_letter_code
_entity_poly.pdbx_strand_id
1 'polypeptide(L)'
;MKGGSGRHAARVAAGIFVTRVLGYVRERVFAHYFGNGAAADAFRAALRIPNALRNLLGEGTLSASFIPAYAALNEKNKDAARALAGAILGLLLL
;
A
#
# COMPACT_ATOMS: atom_id res chain seq x y z
N MET A 1 6.27 23.24 37.28
CA MET A 1 6.38 23.23 35.80
C MET A 1 7.69 22.58 35.38
N LYS A 2 7.57 21.45 34.67
CA LYS A 2 8.46 20.82 33.65
C LYS A 2 9.94 21.26 33.58
N GLY A 3 10.85 20.55 34.26
CA GLY A 3 12.31 20.71 34.08
C GLY A 3 13.05 19.50 33.44
N GLY A 4 12.44 18.31 33.39
CA GLY A 4 13.14 17.09 32.95
C GLY A 4 12.90 16.64 31.51
N SER A 5 11.79 17.05 30.88
CA SER A 5 11.34 16.48 29.60
C SER A 5 12.11 16.98 28.36
N GLY A 6 12.76 18.14 28.45
CA GLY A 6 13.40 18.79 27.29
C GLY A 6 14.63 18.03 26.77
N ARG A 7 15.42 17.43 27.69
CA ARG A 7 16.65 16.70 27.32
C ARG A 7 16.34 15.36 26.64
N HIS A 8 15.26 14.69 27.04
CA HIS A 8 14.81 13.45 26.39
C HIS A 8 14.13 13.74 25.05
N ALA A 9 13.29 14.77 24.98
CA ALA A 9 12.68 15.21 23.72
C ALA A 9 13.75 15.63 22.69
N ALA A 10 14.80 16.33 23.12
CA ALA A 10 15.92 16.71 22.25
C ALA A 10 16.69 15.49 21.71
N ARG A 11 16.89 14.44 22.52
CA ARG A 11 17.55 13.19 22.07
C ARG A 11 16.70 12.44 21.03
N VAL A 12 15.39 12.37 21.25
CA VAL A 12 14.48 11.72 20.29
C VAL A 12 14.40 12.54 18.99
N ALA A 13 14.28 13.86 19.08
CA ALA A 13 14.29 14.75 17.92
C ALA A 13 15.61 14.65 17.13
N ALA A 14 16.75 14.59 17.82
CA ALA A 14 18.06 14.37 17.19
C ALA A 14 18.13 13.01 16.50
N GLY A 15 17.62 11.95 17.12
CA GLY A 15 17.53 10.62 16.51
C GLY A 15 16.68 10.62 15.24
N ILE A 16 15.50 11.22 15.28
CA ILE A 16 14.60 11.35 14.12
C ILE A 16 15.28 12.17 13.01
N PHE A 17 15.96 13.26 13.36
CA PHE A 17 16.66 14.11 12.40
C PHE A 17 17.79 13.34 11.71
N VAL A 18 18.61 12.60 12.46
CA VAL A 18 19.68 11.75 11.92
C VAL A 18 19.10 10.68 10.99
N THR A 19 18.03 10.01 11.37
CA THR A 19 17.37 9.01 10.51
C THR A 19 16.84 9.63 9.21
N ARG A 20 16.27 10.83 9.26
CA ARG A 20 15.79 11.55 8.07
C ARG A 20 16.93 11.96 7.14
N VAL A 21 18.03 12.47 7.70
CA VAL A 21 19.22 12.85 6.92
C VAL A 21 19.85 11.62 6.26
N LEU A 22 20.00 10.51 7.00
CA LEU A 22 20.49 9.24 6.44
C LEU A 22 19.55 8.70 5.34
N GLY A 23 18.23 8.82 5.53
CA GLY A 23 17.24 8.47 4.51
C GLY A 23 17.38 9.31 3.23
N TYR A 24 17.60 10.62 3.38
CA TYR A 24 17.82 11.53 2.26
C TYR A 24 19.13 11.26 1.51
N VAL A 25 20.23 11.00 2.23
CA VAL A 25 21.51 10.62 1.62
C VAL A 25 21.38 9.31 0.86
N ARG A 26 20.72 8.30 1.45
CA ARG A 26 20.40 7.05 0.76
C ARG A 26 19.60 7.31 -0.52
N GLU A 27 18.57 8.14 -0.48
CA GLU A 27 17.78 8.48 -1.67
C GLU A 27 18.61 9.18 -2.75
N ARG A 28 19.51 10.09 -2.38
CA ARG A 28 20.42 10.75 -3.32
C ARG A 28 21.44 9.78 -3.92
N VAL A 29 21.97 8.85 -3.13
CA VAL A 29 22.87 7.79 -3.60
C VAL A 29 22.14 6.82 -4.53
N PHE A 30 20.95 6.36 -4.16
CA PHE A 30 20.11 5.54 -5.05
C PHE A 30 19.78 6.29 -6.35
N ALA A 31 19.40 7.57 -6.28
CA ALA A 31 19.16 8.40 -7.47
C ALA A 31 20.43 8.69 -8.29
N HIS A 32 21.64 8.51 -7.74
CA HIS A 32 22.89 8.68 -8.47
C HIS A 32 23.35 7.36 -9.12
N TYR A 33 23.25 6.24 -8.41
CA TYR A 33 23.68 4.91 -8.89
C TYR A 33 22.63 4.20 -9.76
N PHE A 34 21.34 4.35 -9.46
CA PHE A 34 20.24 3.90 -10.34
C PHE A 34 19.77 5.00 -11.31
N GLY A 35 20.22 6.25 -11.10
CA GLY A 35 19.81 7.42 -11.85
C GLY A 35 18.49 8.04 -11.38
N ASN A 36 18.32 9.33 -11.63
CA ASN A 36 17.04 10.05 -11.55
C ASN A 36 16.23 9.88 -12.87
N GLY A 37 16.28 8.71 -13.51
CA GLY A 37 15.76 8.53 -14.87
C GLY A 37 15.50 7.08 -15.25
N ALA A 38 14.50 6.89 -16.13
CA ALA A 38 14.05 5.68 -16.83
C ALA A 38 13.86 4.38 -16.02
N ALA A 39 14.83 3.93 -15.22
CA ALA A 39 14.75 2.69 -14.45
C ALA A 39 13.80 2.80 -13.25
N ALA A 40 13.81 3.91 -12.51
CA ALA A 40 12.86 4.13 -11.40
C ALA A 40 11.42 4.34 -11.92
N ASP A 41 11.26 5.01 -13.06
CA ASP A 41 9.96 5.15 -13.72
C ASP A 41 9.50 3.82 -14.34
N ALA A 42 10.40 3.02 -14.92
CA ALA A 42 10.09 1.68 -15.41
C ALA A 42 9.69 0.73 -14.27
N PHE A 43 10.37 0.80 -13.13
CA PHE A 43 10.03 0.00 -11.96
C PHE A 43 8.70 0.45 -11.34
N ARG A 44 8.44 1.76 -11.25
CA ARG A 44 7.13 2.29 -10.82
C ARG A 44 6.02 1.95 -11.81
N ALA A 45 6.27 2.01 -13.11
CA ALA A 45 5.31 1.63 -14.15
C ALA A 45 5.01 0.13 -14.08
N ALA A 46 6.03 -0.71 -13.93
CA ALA A 46 5.89 -2.15 -13.75
C ALA A 46 5.10 -2.50 -12.47
N LEU A 47 5.33 -1.78 -11.38
CA LEU A 47 4.61 -1.99 -10.12
C LEU A 47 3.23 -1.32 -10.06
N ARG A 48 2.90 -0.43 -11.00
CA ARG A 48 1.60 0.26 -11.01
C ARG A 48 0.44 -0.70 -11.29
N ILE A 49 0.64 -1.66 -12.18
CA ILE A 49 -0.37 -2.67 -12.54
C ILE A 49 -0.70 -3.58 -11.34
N PRO A 50 0.26 -4.28 -10.70
CA PRO A 50 -0.03 -5.12 -9.55
C PRO A 50 -0.50 -4.30 -8.33
N ASN A 51 0.00 -3.08 -8.13
CA ASN A 51 -0.51 -2.22 -7.06
C ASN A 51 -1.95 -1.74 -7.33
N ALA A 52 -2.31 -1.43 -8.58
CA ALA A 52 -3.69 -1.11 -8.93
C ALA A 52 -4.62 -2.30 -8.69
N LEU A 53 -4.21 -3.51 -9.09
CA LEU A 53 -4.94 -4.74 -8.78
C LEU A 53 -5.06 -4.94 -7.27
N ARG A 54 -3.97 -4.78 -6.52
CA ARG A 54 -4.00 -4.89 -5.06
C ARG A 54 -4.85 -3.82 -4.37
N ASN A 55 -4.90 -2.59 -4.87
CA ASN A 55 -5.75 -1.55 -4.29
C ASN A 55 -7.22 -1.77 -4.61
N LEU A 56 -7.52 -2.18 -5.85
CA LEU A 56 -8.89 -2.52 -6.24
C LEU A 56 -9.40 -3.74 -5.45
N LEU A 57 -8.57 -4.79 -5.33
CA LEU A 57 -8.98 -6.09 -4.78
C LEU A 57 -8.72 -6.24 -3.26
N GLY A 58 -7.66 -5.59 -2.73
CA GLY A 58 -7.11 -5.84 -1.39
C GLY A 58 -7.16 -4.66 -0.41
N GLU A 59 -7.24 -3.40 -0.86
CA GLU A 59 -7.45 -2.24 0.03
C GLU A 59 -8.92 -2.05 0.46
N GLY A 60 -9.79 -3.02 0.18
CA GLY A 60 -11.16 -3.06 0.68
C GLY A 60 -12.20 -2.38 -0.21
N THR A 61 -11.84 -1.82 -1.36
CA THR A 61 -12.80 -1.28 -2.34
C THR A 61 -13.68 -2.39 -2.93
N LEU A 62 -13.06 -3.50 -3.32
CA LEU A 62 -13.80 -4.70 -3.69
C LEU A 62 -14.59 -5.25 -2.51
N SER A 63 -14.02 -5.37 -1.31
CA SER A 63 -14.74 -5.88 -0.15
C SER A 63 -15.98 -5.02 0.21
N ALA A 64 -15.87 -3.69 0.12
CA ALA A 64 -16.96 -2.76 0.40
C ALA A 64 -18.11 -2.87 -0.61
N SER A 65 -17.83 -3.18 -1.87
CA SER A 65 -18.86 -3.37 -2.91
C SER A 65 -19.33 -4.84 -3.03
N PHE A 66 -18.48 -5.80 -2.71
CA PHE A 66 -18.74 -7.24 -2.82
C PHE A 66 -19.65 -7.76 -1.71
N ILE A 67 -19.43 -7.35 -0.45
CA ILE A 67 -20.26 -7.81 0.68
C ILE A 67 -21.75 -7.54 0.45
N PRO A 68 -22.19 -6.30 0.14
CA PRO A 68 -23.61 -6.02 -0.11
C PRO A 68 -24.13 -6.69 -1.39
N ALA A 69 -23.32 -6.77 -2.45
CA ALA A 69 -23.71 -7.45 -3.69
C ALA A 69 -23.90 -8.97 -3.51
N TYR A 70 -22.99 -9.61 -2.77
CA TYR A 70 -23.06 -11.04 -2.44
C TYR A 70 -24.27 -11.34 -1.54
N ALA A 71 -24.50 -10.51 -0.51
CA ALA A 71 -25.67 -10.65 0.36
C ALA A 71 -26.99 -10.56 -0.43
N ALA A 72 -27.11 -9.57 -1.33
CA ALA A 72 -28.29 -9.40 -2.17
C ALA A 72 -28.50 -10.56 -3.17
N LEU A 73 -27.43 -11.12 -3.72
CA LEU A 73 -27.53 -12.29 -4.61
C LEU A 73 -27.80 -13.58 -3.84
N ASN A 74 -27.25 -13.75 -2.64
CA ASN A 74 -27.43 -14.95 -1.82
C ASN A 74 -28.89 -15.15 -1.38
N GLU A 75 -29.65 -14.07 -1.20
CA GLU A 75 -31.09 -14.12 -0.91
C GLU A 75 -31.92 -14.52 -2.13
N LYS A 76 -31.50 -14.17 -3.35
CA LYS A 76 -32.26 -14.42 -4.58
C LYS A 76 -31.87 -15.69 -5.31
N ASN A 77 -30.57 -15.97 -5.41
CA ASN A 77 -30.00 -17.08 -6.16
C ASN A 77 -28.61 -17.45 -5.63
N LYS A 78 -28.54 -18.53 -4.86
CA LYS A 78 -27.30 -19.02 -4.23
C LYS A 78 -26.23 -19.46 -5.25
N ASP A 79 -26.63 -19.93 -6.42
CA ASP A 79 -25.69 -20.35 -7.47
C ASP A 79 -25.04 -19.14 -8.14
N ALA A 80 -25.82 -18.08 -8.38
CA ALA A 80 -25.29 -16.80 -8.87
C ALA A 80 -24.32 -16.16 -7.85
N ALA A 81 -24.61 -16.26 -6.56
CA ALA A 81 -23.72 -15.77 -5.50
C ALA A 81 -22.39 -16.56 -5.46
N ARG A 82 -22.44 -17.90 -5.62
CA ARG A 82 -21.24 -18.75 -5.72
C ARG A 82 -20.42 -18.45 -6.97
N ALA A 83 -21.07 -18.21 -8.11
CA ALA A 83 -20.37 -17.81 -9.34
C ALA A 83 -19.64 -16.47 -9.19
N LEU A 84 -20.26 -15.48 -8.54
CA LEU A 84 -19.63 -14.19 -8.23
C LEU A 84 -18.41 -14.36 -7.32
N ALA A 85 -18.53 -15.16 -6.24
CA ALA A 85 -17.42 -15.45 -5.34
C ALA A 85 -16.28 -16.19 -6.05
N GLY A 86 -16.60 -17.15 -6.93
CA GLY A 86 -15.63 -17.88 -7.73
C GLY A 86 -14.87 -16.98 -8.71
N ALA A 87 -15.56 -16.05 -9.37
CA ALA A 87 -14.94 -15.08 -10.28
C ALA A 87 -13.95 -14.15 -9.55
N ILE A 88 -14.32 -13.67 -8.35
CA ILE A 88 -13.46 -12.82 -7.53
C ILE A 88 -12.27 -13.58 -6.96
N LEU A 89 -12.46 -14.82 -6.51
CA LEU A 89 -11.36 -15.68 -6.06
C LEU A 89 -10.41 -16.02 -7.21
N GLY A 90 -10.93 -16.30 -8.41
CA GLY A 90 -10.12 -16.52 -9.60
C GLY A 90 -9.29 -15.30 -9.99
N LEU A 91 -9.87 -14.09 -9.87
CA LEU A 91 -9.17 -12.84 -10.12
C LEU A 91 -8.10 -12.51 -9.06
N LEU A 92 -8.30 -12.96 -7.81
CA LEU A 92 -7.36 -12.75 -6.70
C LEU A 92 -6.16 -13.72 -6.72
N LEU A 93 -6.34 -14.91 -7.31
CA LEU A 93 -5.32 -15.96 -7.37
C LEU A 93 -4.47 -15.94 -8.65
N LEU A 94 -4.87 -15.16 -9.66
CA LEU A 94 -4.14 -14.94 -10.92
C LEU A 94 -3.18 -13.76 -10.80
#